data_AF-A0A354WN99-F1
#
_entry.id   AF-A0A354WN99-F1
#
_cell.length_a   1.000
_cell.length_b   1.000
_cell.length_c   1.000
_cell.angle_alpha   90.00
_cell.angle_beta   90.00
_cell.angle_gamma   90.00
#
_symmetry.space_group_name_H-M   'P 1'
#
loop_
_entity.id
_entity.type
_entity.pdbx_description
1 polymer ?
#
loop_
_entity_poly.entity_id
_entity_poly.type
_entity_poly.pdbx_seq_one_letter_code
_entity_poly.pdbx_strand_id
1 'polypeptide(L)'
;LDYHKDARVGIVGGLPQPDGIGKVVIATGGTSDIPVAEEAALTAQVLGSEVVRLYDVGVSGVHRLLAHMDDIMEASVVVAIAGMEGALASVVGGLAECPVIAVPTSVGYGASFGGVAALLSMLNSCASGVSVVNIDNGFGAGYLANMINHMEVKG
;
A
#
# COMPACT_ATOMS: atom_id res chain seq x y z
N LEU A 1 -24.26 5.92 6.63
CA LEU A 1 -23.01 6.32 5.96
C LEU A 1 -22.05 6.70 7.07
N ASP A 2 -20.98 5.93 7.23
CA ASP A 2 -19.86 6.27 8.10
C ASP A 2 -18.79 6.95 7.25
N TYR A 3 -18.31 8.13 7.67
CA TYR A 3 -17.37 8.93 6.87
C TYR A 3 -16.03 9.01 7.56
N HIS A 4 -15.01 8.46 6.90
CA HIS A 4 -13.63 8.44 7.36
C HIS A 4 -12.88 9.62 6.77
N LYS A 5 -12.68 10.66 7.61
CA LYS A 5 -12.05 11.92 7.19
C LYS A 5 -10.63 11.73 6.66
N ASP A 6 -9.85 10.88 7.30
CA ASP A 6 -8.46 10.65 6.94
C ASP A 6 -8.36 10.00 5.55
N ALA A 7 -9.20 8.99 5.28
CA ALA A 7 -9.30 8.36 3.96
C ALA A 7 -10.03 9.20 2.89
N ARG A 8 -10.83 10.19 3.30
CA ARG A 8 -11.82 10.89 2.45
C ARG A 8 -12.87 9.96 1.83
N VAL A 9 -13.14 8.83 2.47
CA VAL A 9 -14.07 7.78 2.01
C VAL A 9 -15.33 7.72 2.88
N GLY A 10 -16.47 7.45 2.24
CA GLY A 10 -17.72 7.10 2.93
C GLY A 10 -18.07 5.62 2.76
N ILE A 11 -18.33 4.93 3.86
CA ILE A 11 -18.71 3.51 3.91
C ILE A 11 -20.20 3.38 4.25
N VAL A 12 -20.90 2.53 3.51
CA VAL A 12 -22.30 2.18 3.78
C VAL A 12 -22.38 0.69 4.12
N GLY A 13 -22.87 0.37 5.31
CA GLY A 13 -22.86 -0.98 5.86
C GLY A 13 -21.83 -1.12 7.00
N GLY A 14 -21.60 -2.34 7.46
CA GLY A 14 -20.52 -2.68 8.38
C GLY A 14 -19.37 -3.36 7.66
N LEU A 15 -18.22 -3.47 8.32
CA LEU A 15 -17.10 -4.25 7.80
C LEU A 15 -17.40 -5.76 7.93
N PRO A 16 -17.19 -6.56 6.88
CA PRO A 16 -17.32 -8.01 6.96
C PRO A 16 -16.25 -8.62 7.88
N GLN A 17 -16.45 -9.88 8.29
CA GLN A 17 -15.34 -10.64 8.88
C GLN A 17 -14.32 -10.95 7.79
N PRO A 18 -13.01 -10.86 8.08
CA PRO A 18 -11.99 -11.21 7.10
C PRO A 18 -12.07 -12.68 6.67
N ASP A 19 -11.98 -12.93 5.37
CA ASP A 19 -12.08 -14.26 4.74
C ASP A 19 -10.96 -14.57 3.73
N GLY A 20 -9.94 -13.70 3.65
CA GLY A 20 -8.77 -13.91 2.80
C GLY A 20 -7.74 -14.90 3.35
N ILE A 21 -6.79 -15.28 2.49
CA ILE A 21 -5.76 -16.30 2.78
C ILE A 21 -4.68 -15.83 3.79
N GLY A 22 -4.60 -14.52 4.03
CA GLY A 22 -3.70 -13.93 5.00
C GLY A 22 -3.90 -12.41 5.09
N LYS A 23 -2.82 -11.70 5.43
CA LYS A 23 -2.85 -10.26 5.73
C LYS A 23 -2.42 -9.43 4.53
N VAL A 24 -3.10 -8.31 4.34
CA VAL A 24 -2.67 -7.21 3.48
C VAL A 24 -1.92 -6.19 4.33
N VAL A 25 -0.64 -5.99 4.05
CA VAL A 25 0.15 -4.95 4.71
C VAL A 25 0.07 -3.67 3.90
N ILE A 26 -0.18 -2.54 4.55
CA ILE A 26 -0.21 -1.22 3.93
C ILE A 26 0.85 -0.35 4.61
N ALA A 27 1.89 -0.01 3.88
CA ALA A 27 3.06 0.69 4.37
C ALA A 27 3.19 2.08 3.74
N THR A 28 3.42 3.11 4.55
CA THR A 28 3.61 4.48 4.06
C THR A 28 5.03 5.00 4.24
N GLY A 29 5.48 5.81 3.28
CA GLY A 29 6.77 6.48 3.34
C GLY A 29 6.81 7.57 4.41
N GLY A 30 5.72 8.32 4.57
CA GLY A 30 5.56 9.31 5.63
C GLY A 30 4.12 9.50 6.06
N THR A 31 3.89 10.42 6.98
CA THR A 31 2.55 10.76 7.48
C THR A 31 1.68 11.46 6.42
N SER A 32 2.30 12.15 5.45
CA SER A 32 1.56 12.83 4.37
C SER A 32 0.84 11.85 3.44
N ASP A 33 1.29 10.60 3.38
CA ASP A 33 0.71 9.54 2.57
C ASP A 33 -0.50 8.85 3.23
N ILE A 34 -0.77 9.14 4.51
CA ILE A 34 -1.83 8.50 5.30
C ILE A 34 -3.21 8.53 4.61
N PRO A 35 -3.65 9.63 3.96
CA PRO A 35 -4.96 9.62 3.31
C PRO A 35 -5.12 8.56 2.22
N VAL A 36 -4.08 8.38 1.39
CA VAL A 36 -4.08 7.35 0.33
C VAL A 36 -3.98 5.96 0.95
N ALA A 37 -3.24 5.82 2.05
CA ALA A 37 -3.12 4.57 2.78
C ALA A 37 -4.42 4.13 3.46
N GLU A 38 -5.13 5.04 4.10
CA GLU A 38 -6.44 4.74 4.70
C GLU A 38 -7.50 4.47 3.63
N GLU A 39 -7.44 5.12 2.47
CA GLU A 39 -8.29 4.73 1.34
C GLU A 39 -8.02 3.28 0.92
N ALA A 40 -6.76 2.88 0.75
CA ALA A 40 -6.41 1.50 0.41
C ALA A 40 -6.83 0.51 1.51
N ALA A 41 -6.61 0.88 2.78
CA ALA A 41 -6.91 0.04 3.92
C ALA A 41 -8.40 -0.21 4.09
N LEU A 42 -9.20 0.85 4.06
CA LEU A 42 -10.65 0.73 4.13
C LEU A 42 -11.21 0.01 2.91
N THR A 43 -10.67 0.25 1.72
CA THR A 43 -11.09 -0.49 0.52
C THR A 43 -10.89 -1.99 0.69
N ALA A 44 -9.70 -2.43 1.13
CA ALA A 44 -9.42 -3.84 1.36
C ALA A 44 -10.28 -4.44 2.50
N GLN A 45 -10.44 -3.70 3.61
CA GLN A 45 -11.26 -4.15 4.74
C GLN A 45 -12.74 -4.30 4.39
N VAL A 46 -13.30 -3.38 3.62
CA VAL A 46 -14.70 -3.45 3.15
C VAL A 46 -14.92 -4.67 2.26
N LEU A 47 -13.87 -5.17 1.61
CA LEU A 47 -13.93 -6.30 0.68
C LEU A 47 -13.58 -7.65 1.32
N GLY A 48 -13.22 -7.71 2.60
CA GLY A 48 -12.95 -8.97 3.32
C GLY A 48 -11.48 -9.25 3.67
N SER A 49 -10.55 -8.32 3.44
CA SER A 49 -9.15 -8.49 3.85
C SER A 49 -8.89 -8.08 5.30
N GLU A 50 -8.08 -8.87 6.01
CA GLU A 50 -7.39 -8.42 7.22
C GLU A 50 -6.24 -7.48 6.82
N VAL A 51 -6.18 -6.29 7.45
CA VAL A 51 -5.22 -5.25 7.08
C VAL A 51 -4.32 -4.88 8.25
N VAL A 52 -3.01 -4.86 8.00
CA VAL A 52 -1.99 -4.31 8.90
C VAL A 52 -1.49 -2.98 8.32
N ARG A 53 -1.47 -1.93 9.15
CA ARG A 53 -1.04 -0.58 8.76
C ARG A 53 0.32 -0.26 9.36
N LEU A 54 1.28 0.10 8.52
CA LEU A 54 2.64 0.50 8.90
C LEU A 54 2.85 1.95 8.45
N TYR A 55 2.73 2.90 9.38
CA TYR A 55 2.84 4.32 9.08
C TYR A 55 4.25 4.86 9.30
N ASP A 56 4.66 5.77 8.42
CA ASP A 56 5.95 6.48 8.51
C ASP A 56 7.15 5.52 8.60
N VAL A 57 7.18 4.53 7.70
CA VAL A 57 8.26 3.55 7.56
C VAL A 57 9.15 3.86 6.34
N GLY A 58 9.27 5.14 5.99
CA GLY A 58 10.03 5.59 4.82
C GLY A 58 11.53 5.34 4.89
N VAL A 59 12.17 5.48 3.73
CA VAL A 59 13.59 5.14 3.50
C VAL A 59 14.55 6.06 4.28
N SER A 60 14.15 7.30 4.58
CA SER A 60 14.93 8.23 5.42
C SER A 60 15.17 7.71 6.85
N GLY A 61 14.34 6.78 7.30
CA GLY A 61 14.47 6.07 8.57
C GLY A 61 14.29 4.58 8.39
N VAL A 62 15.03 3.94 7.47
CA VAL A 62 14.85 2.52 7.09
C VAL A 62 14.77 1.53 8.26
N HIS A 63 15.42 1.84 9.39
CA HIS A 63 15.30 1.04 10.62
C HIS A 63 13.85 0.88 11.11
N ARG A 64 12.97 1.86 10.87
CA ARG A 64 11.54 1.79 11.18
C ARG A 64 10.83 0.74 10.33
N LEU A 65 11.18 0.64 9.05
CA LEU A 65 10.68 -0.42 8.18
C LEU A 65 11.20 -1.80 8.62
N LEU A 66 12.50 -1.90 8.91
CA LEU A 66 13.13 -3.16 9.30
C LEU A 66 12.61 -3.70 10.65
N ALA A 67 12.07 -2.84 11.52
CA ALA A 67 11.40 -3.26 12.74
C ALA A 67 10.09 -4.04 12.47
N HIS A 68 9.54 -3.92 11.26
CA HIS A 68 8.34 -4.62 10.79
C HIS A 68 8.65 -5.64 9.70
N MET A 69 9.88 -6.16 9.66
CA MET A 69 10.30 -7.11 8.62
C MET A 69 9.43 -8.38 8.62
N ASP A 70 9.10 -8.90 9.81
CA ASP A 70 8.25 -10.10 9.93
C ASP A 70 6.85 -9.85 9.35
N ASP A 71 6.23 -8.69 9.63
CA ASP A 71 4.93 -8.32 9.06
C ASP A 71 4.97 -8.30 7.52
N ILE A 72 6.06 -7.80 6.93
CA ILE A 72 6.25 -7.70 5.48
C ILE A 72 6.46 -9.08 4.85
N MET A 73 7.25 -9.95 5.50
CA MET A 73 7.56 -11.29 5.00
C MET A 73 6.35 -12.23 5.10
N GLU A 74 5.53 -12.11 6.14
CA GLU A 74 4.32 -12.92 6.34
C GLU A 74 3.10 -12.41 5.54
N ALA A 75 3.20 -11.23 4.92
CA ALA A 75 2.10 -10.65 4.15
C ALA A 75 1.74 -11.51 2.94
N SER A 76 0.45 -11.60 2.63
CA SER A 76 -0.02 -12.18 1.36
C SER A 76 0.09 -11.18 0.21
N VAL A 77 0.02 -9.89 0.52
CA VAL A 77 0.23 -8.76 -0.40
C VAL A 77 0.71 -7.56 0.41
N VAL A 78 1.63 -6.77 -0.14
CA VAL A 78 2.02 -5.48 0.45
C VAL A 78 1.60 -4.33 -0.47
N VAL A 79 1.01 -3.28 0.09
CA VAL A 79 0.77 -2.01 -0.58
C VAL A 79 1.77 -0.98 -0.05
N ALA A 80 2.71 -0.56 -0.90
CA ALA A 80 3.75 0.41 -0.56
C ALA A 80 3.41 1.79 -1.13
N ILE A 81 3.24 2.79 -0.27
CA ILE A 81 2.68 4.10 -0.60
C ILE A 81 3.69 5.20 -0.29
N ALA A 82 4.11 5.98 -1.29
CA ALA A 82 5.07 7.07 -1.09
C ALA A 82 5.07 8.09 -2.25
N GLY A 83 5.27 9.38 -1.94
CA GLY A 83 5.23 10.46 -2.95
C GLY A 83 6.50 11.25 -3.21
N MET A 84 7.56 11.10 -2.40
CA MET A 84 8.85 11.75 -2.66
C MET A 84 9.60 11.04 -3.82
N GLU A 85 10.72 10.40 -3.55
CA GLU A 85 11.47 9.60 -4.53
C GLU A 85 10.85 8.21 -4.78
N GLY A 86 9.74 7.86 -4.13
CA GLY A 86 9.04 6.59 -4.30
C GLY A 86 9.83 5.33 -3.89
N ALA A 87 10.99 5.50 -3.23
CA ALA A 87 11.95 4.42 -2.99
C ALA A 87 11.43 3.31 -2.06
N LEU A 88 10.37 3.57 -1.26
CA LEU A 88 9.76 2.57 -0.39
C LEU A 88 9.34 1.31 -1.17
N ALA A 89 8.78 1.47 -2.36
CA ALA A 89 8.34 0.34 -3.18
C ALA A 89 9.50 -0.61 -3.52
N SER A 90 10.67 -0.08 -3.85
CA SER A 90 11.86 -0.87 -4.18
C SER A 90 12.44 -1.59 -2.96
N VAL A 91 12.45 -0.93 -1.80
CA VAL A 91 12.93 -1.55 -0.55
C VAL A 91 11.99 -2.67 -0.11
N VAL A 92 10.68 -2.40 -0.08
CA VAL A 92 9.67 -3.41 0.26
C VAL A 92 9.69 -4.56 -0.73
N GLY A 93 9.80 -4.30 -2.03
CA GLY A 93 9.91 -5.35 -3.06
C GLY A 93 11.19 -6.19 -2.98
N GLY A 94 12.21 -5.73 -2.26
CA GLY A 94 13.40 -6.53 -1.96
C GLY A 94 13.30 -7.35 -0.67
N LEU A 95 12.31 -7.06 0.18
CA LEU A 95 12.08 -7.75 1.46
C LEU A 95 10.90 -8.73 1.40
N ALA A 96 9.85 -8.38 0.64
CA ALA A 96 8.61 -9.15 0.57
C ALA A 96 8.79 -10.40 -0.31
N GLU A 97 8.25 -11.53 0.16
CA GLU A 97 8.13 -12.76 -0.64
C GLU A 97 6.84 -12.82 -1.45
N CYS A 98 5.95 -11.85 -1.24
CA CYS A 98 4.64 -11.73 -1.90
C CYS A 98 4.61 -10.54 -2.89
N PRO A 99 3.54 -10.42 -3.71
CA PRO A 99 3.37 -9.27 -4.61
C PRO A 99 3.31 -7.94 -3.85
N VAL A 100 3.96 -6.92 -4.43
CA VAL A 100 3.96 -5.55 -3.91
C VAL A 100 3.23 -4.62 -4.86
N ILE A 101 2.20 -3.94 -4.38
CA ILE A 101 1.47 -2.91 -5.10
C ILE A 101 2.03 -1.56 -4.68
N ALA A 102 2.68 -0.86 -5.60
CA ALA A 102 3.23 0.46 -5.37
C ALA A 102 2.21 1.55 -5.73
N VAL A 103 1.94 2.45 -4.79
CA VAL A 103 1.03 3.60 -4.96
C VAL A 103 1.85 4.88 -4.86
N PRO A 104 2.18 5.53 -5.98
CA PRO A 104 2.78 6.84 -5.93
C PRO A 104 1.74 7.83 -5.42
N THR A 105 2.13 8.75 -4.55
CA THR A 105 1.24 9.82 -4.07
C THR A 105 1.66 11.16 -4.62
N SER A 106 0.72 12.10 -4.72
CA SER A 106 0.99 13.46 -5.21
C SER A 106 1.67 14.36 -4.17
N VAL A 107 2.02 13.83 -3.00
CA VAL A 107 2.72 14.58 -1.95
C VAL A 107 4.18 14.86 -2.33
N GLY A 108 4.82 15.68 -1.51
CA GLY A 108 6.18 16.15 -1.75
C GLY A 108 6.21 17.53 -2.40
N TYR A 109 7.42 17.99 -2.70
CA TYR A 109 7.66 19.37 -3.14
C TYR A 109 8.71 19.42 -4.25
N GLY A 110 8.68 20.51 -5.02
CA GLY A 110 9.66 20.78 -6.07
C GLY A 110 9.70 19.67 -7.12
N ALA A 111 10.75 18.85 -7.08
CA ALA A 111 11.02 17.81 -8.06
C ALA A 111 10.10 16.57 -7.96
N SER A 112 9.16 16.50 -7.02
CA SER A 112 8.13 15.44 -7.03
C SER A 112 7.18 15.58 -8.24
N PHE A 113 6.97 16.81 -8.73
CA PHE A 113 6.05 17.12 -9.84
C PHE A 113 4.65 16.50 -9.66
N GLY A 114 4.09 16.63 -8.45
CA GLY A 114 2.76 16.08 -8.14
C GLY A 114 2.70 14.55 -8.21
N GLY A 115 3.77 13.87 -7.81
CA GLY A 115 3.87 12.41 -7.79
C GLY A 115 4.41 11.78 -9.07
N VAL A 116 4.68 12.56 -10.13
CA VAL A 116 5.28 12.03 -11.38
C VAL A 116 6.67 11.45 -11.13
N ALA A 117 7.48 12.06 -10.27
CA ALA A 117 8.79 11.51 -9.92
C ALA A 117 8.67 10.16 -9.19
N ALA A 118 7.76 10.06 -8.20
CA ALA A 118 7.47 8.82 -7.49
C ALA A 118 6.96 7.74 -8.46
N LEU A 119 6.01 8.07 -9.34
CA LEU A 119 5.46 7.16 -10.34
C LEU A 119 6.55 6.58 -11.25
N LEU A 120 7.37 7.44 -11.85
CA LEU A 120 8.46 6.99 -12.73
C LEU A 120 9.53 6.19 -11.97
N SER A 121 9.83 6.57 -10.74
CA SER A 121 10.76 5.83 -9.87
C SER A 121 10.25 4.42 -9.57
N MET A 122 8.99 4.29 -9.15
CA MET A 122 8.35 3.01 -8.87
C MET A 122 8.25 2.12 -10.12
N LEU A 123 7.94 2.70 -11.30
CA LEU A 123 7.91 1.96 -12.57
C LEU A 123 9.29 1.48 -13.02
N ASN A 124 10.34 2.22 -12.70
CA ASN A 124 11.73 1.85 -12.99
C ASN A 124 12.36 0.93 -11.93
N SER A 125 11.59 0.50 -10.92
CA SER A 125 12.11 -0.41 -9.88
C SER A 125 12.62 -1.72 -10.48
N CYS A 126 13.77 -2.19 -9.98
CA CYS A 126 14.31 -3.49 -10.37
C CYS A 126 13.68 -4.66 -9.58
N ALA A 127 12.85 -4.38 -8.57
CA ALA A 127 12.21 -5.42 -7.76
C ALA A 127 11.10 -6.10 -8.58
N SER A 128 11.30 -7.38 -8.92
CA SER A 128 10.42 -8.11 -9.85
C SER A 128 8.98 -8.32 -9.37
N GLY A 129 8.73 -8.23 -8.06
CA GLY A 129 7.41 -8.38 -7.45
C GLY A 129 6.57 -7.09 -7.41
N VAL A 130 7.07 -5.97 -7.93
CA VAL A 130 6.41 -4.66 -7.82
C VAL A 130 5.51 -4.38 -9.03
N SER A 131 4.25 -4.04 -8.77
CA SER A 131 3.29 -3.51 -9.74
C SER A 131 2.82 -2.12 -9.31
N VAL A 132 2.75 -1.17 -10.24
CA VAL A 132 2.47 0.23 -9.92
C VAL A 132 1.05 0.62 -10.35
N VAL A 133 0.30 1.28 -9.46
CA VAL A 133 -1.00 1.89 -9.79
C VAL A 133 -0.84 3.39 -10.07
N ASN A 134 -1.94 4.04 -10.47
CA ASN A 134 -1.93 5.47 -10.73
C ASN A 134 -1.65 6.30 -9.45
N ILE A 135 -1.27 7.56 -9.64
CA ILE A 135 -1.01 8.51 -8.55
C ILE A 135 -2.26 8.66 -7.68
N ASP A 136 -2.08 8.60 -6.35
CA ASP A 136 -3.10 8.67 -5.31
C ASP A 136 -4.20 7.59 -5.40
N ASN A 137 -3.98 6.51 -6.17
CA ASN A 137 -4.99 5.48 -6.37
C ASN A 137 -5.00 4.44 -5.23
N GLY A 138 -5.31 4.89 -4.02
CA GLY A 138 -5.45 4.03 -2.84
C GLY A 138 -6.57 3.01 -3.01
N PHE A 139 -7.71 3.42 -3.57
CA PHE A 139 -8.83 2.53 -3.87
C PHE A 139 -8.42 1.36 -4.77
N GLY A 140 -7.78 1.65 -5.92
CA GLY A 140 -7.35 0.63 -6.86
C GLY A 140 -6.33 -0.33 -6.24
N ALA A 141 -5.42 0.19 -5.41
CA ALA A 141 -4.46 -0.63 -4.69
C ALA A 141 -5.13 -1.55 -3.67
N GLY A 142 -6.06 -1.03 -2.85
CA GLY A 142 -6.81 -1.82 -1.88
C GLY A 142 -7.67 -2.91 -2.53
N TYR A 143 -8.33 -2.59 -3.65
CA TYR A 143 -9.12 -3.55 -4.41
C TYR A 143 -8.25 -4.67 -4.99
N LEU A 144 -7.13 -4.33 -5.63
CA LEU A 144 -6.19 -5.31 -6.17
C LEU A 144 -5.57 -6.17 -5.06
N ALA A 145 -5.20 -5.57 -3.93
CA ALA A 145 -4.68 -6.30 -2.78
C ALA A 145 -5.71 -7.31 -2.25
N ASN A 146 -6.97 -6.91 -2.14
CA ASN A 146 -8.04 -7.83 -1.77
C ASN A 146 -8.17 -8.98 -2.76
N MET A 147 -8.16 -8.70 -4.08
CA MET A 147 -8.26 -9.78 -5.07
C MET A 147 -7.12 -10.78 -4.95
N ILE A 148 -5.88 -10.31 -4.84
CA ILE A 148 -4.72 -11.20 -4.68
C ILE A 148 -4.83 -12.01 -3.37
N ASN A 149 -5.28 -11.38 -2.28
CA ASN A 149 -5.50 -12.05 -0.99
C ASN A 149 -6.64 -13.09 -1.00
N HIS A 150 -7.43 -13.15 -2.07
CA HIS A 150 -8.50 -14.13 -2.28
C HIS A 150 -8.28 -14.96 -3.55
N MET A 151 -7.08 -14.91 -4.15
CA MET A 151 -6.76 -15.75 -5.30
C MET A 151 -6.60 -17.20 -4.86
N GLU A 152 -7.57 -18.03 -5.24
CA GLU A 152 -7.44 -19.48 -5.19
C GLU A 152 -6.68 -19.99 -6.41
N VAL A 153 -5.93 -21.09 -6.25
CA VAL A 153 -5.36 -21.81 -7.38
C VAL A 153 -6.52 -22.39 -8.19
N LYS A 154 -6.74 -21.88 -9.40
CA LYS A 154 -7.68 -22.51 -10.34
C LYS A 154 -7.11 -23.88 -10.70
N GLY A 155 -7.77 -24.93 -10.22
CA GLY A 155 -7.47 -26.33 -10.55
C GLY A 155 -7.75 -26.69 -11.99
#